data_AF-V9EA09-F1
#
_entry.id   AF-V9EA09-F1
#
_cell.length_a   1.000
_cell.length_b   1.000
_cell.length_c   1.000
_cell.angle_alpha   90.00
_cell.angle_beta   90.00
_cell.angle_gamma   90.00
#
_symmetry.space_group_name_H-M   'P 1'
#
loop_
_entity.id
_entity.type
_entity.pdbx_description
1 polymer ?
#
loop_
_entity_poly.entity_id
_entity_poly.type
_entity_poly.pdbx_seq_one_letter_code
_entity_poly.pdbx_strand_id
1 'polypeptide(L)' 'MVSNKNLSAFFYAPLGQGLFRCNICGSTRKQAGGTGYSNLIAHLDGKHAGYDAQYTAAQGGNDNE' A
#
# COMPACT_ATOMS: atom_id res chain seq x y z
N MET A 1 -13.12 3.15 6.56
CA MET A 1 -12.34 2.05 5.96
C MET A 1 -11.37 2.63 4.95
N VAL A 2 -10.07 2.39 5.10
CA VAL A 2 -9.10 2.84 4.10
C VAL A 2 -9.26 1.99 2.85
N SER A 3 -9.41 2.62 1.68
CA SER A 3 -9.49 1.87 0.43
C SER A 3 -8.13 1.27 0.05
N ASN A 4 -8.12 0.03 -0.44
CA ASN A 4 -6.90 -0.65 -0.89
C ASN A 4 -6.13 0.15 -1.95
N LYS A 5 -6.84 0.95 -2.76
CA LYS A 5 -6.22 1.88 -3.71
C LYS A 5 -5.35 2.93 -3.00
N ASN A 6 -5.83 3.52 -1.89
CA ASN A 6 -5.10 4.55 -1.17
C ASN A 6 -3.88 3.96 -0.45
N LEU A 7 -4.05 2.80 0.20
CA LEU A 7 -2.92 2.07 0.79
C LEU A 7 -1.87 1.73 -0.27
N SER A 8 -2.30 1.25 -1.45
CA SER A 8 -1.37 0.97 -2.54
C SER A 8 -0.65 2.24 -3.02
N ALA A 9 -1.34 3.37 -3.16
CA ALA A 9 -0.72 4.62 -3.59
C ALA A 9 0.27 5.17 -2.55
N PHE A 10 0.02 4.93 -1.27
CA PHE A 10 0.89 5.38 -0.18
C PHE A 10 2.14 4.50 -0.04
N PHE A 11 1.96 3.18 0.00
CA PHE A 11 3.06 2.25 0.25
C PHE A 11 3.82 1.80 -0.99
N TYR A 12 3.31 2.05 -2.19
CA TYR A 12 3.95 1.60 -3.42
C TYR A 12 4.19 2.71 -4.43
N ALA A 13 5.38 2.70 -5.00
CA ALA A 13 5.71 3.48 -6.18
C ALA A 13 5.32 2.70 -7.46
N PRO A 14 4.53 3.27 -8.38
CA PRO A 14 4.25 2.64 -9.66
C PRO A 14 5.53 2.62 -10.51
N LEU A 15 5.89 1.44 -11.02
CA LEU A 15 7.03 1.26 -11.94
C LEU A 15 6.58 1.21 -13.42
N GLY A 16 5.27 1.25 -13.68
CA GLY A 16 4.69 1.07 -15.01
C GLY A 16 4.32 -0.39 -15.30
N GLN A 17 3.54 -0.63 -16.36
CA GLN A 17 3.07 -1.98 -16.79
C GLN A 17 2.38 -2.81 -15.68
N GLY A 18 1.76 -2.14 -14.70
CA GLY A 18 1.12 -2.81 -13.56
C GLY A 18 2.12 -3.36 -12.53
N LEU A 19 3.38 -2.92 -12.56
CA LEU A 19 4.37 -3.19 -11.52
C LEU A 19 4.39 -2.09 -10.48
N PHE A 20 4.54 -2.50 -9.22
CA PHE A 20 4.54 -1.64 -8.05
C PHE A 20 5.73 -2.01 -7.16
N ARG A 21 6.49 -1.02 -6.72
CA ARG A 21 7.60 -1.20 -5.79
C ARG A 21 7.18 -0.81 -4.40
N CYS A 22 7.26 -1.74 -3.45
CA CYS A 22 7.01 -1.44 -2.04
C CYS A 22 8.06 -0.45 -1.52
N ASN A 23 7.63 0.68 -0.97
CA ASN A 23 8.53 1.68 -0.41
C ASN A 23 9.11 1.28 0.96
N ILE A 24 8.50 0.29 1.63
CA ILE A 24 8.99 -0.20 2.93
C ILE A 24 10.19 -1.15 2.77
N CYS A 25 10.06 -2.19 1.95
CA CYS A 25 11.12 -3.19 1.74
C CYS A 25 11.80 -3.14 0.37
N GLY A 26 11.36 -2.26 -0.53
CA GLY A 26 11.88 -2.19 -1.90
C GLY A 26 11.42 -3.31 -2.83
N SER A 27 10.58 -4.24 -2.38
CA SER A 27 10.13 -5.39 -3.17
C SER A 27 9.24 -4.99 -4.34
N THR A 28 9.58 -5.45 -5.54
CA THR A 28 8.72 -5.26 -6.72
C THR A 28 7.63 -6.33 -6.78
N ARG A 29 6.38 -5.89 -6.98
CA ARG A 29 5.19 -6.74 -7.06
C ARG A 29 4.39 -6.37 -8.30
N LYS A 30 3.92 -7.37 -9.03
CA LYS A 30 2.96 -7.18 -10.12
C LYS A 30 1.55 -7.12 -9.55
N GLN A 31 0.76 -6.14 -9.97
CA GLN A 31 -0.67 -6.11 -9.69
C GLN A 31 -1.34 -7.26 -10.42
N ALA A 32 -2.15 -8.03 -9.71
CA ALA A 32 -2.91 -9.11 -10.31
C ALA A 32 -4.06 -8.51 -11.13
N GLY A 33 -4.13 -8.89 -12.42
CA GLY A 33 -5.25 -8.48 -13.29
C GLY A 33 -6.55 -9.11 -12.78
N GLY A 34 -7.62 -8.31 -12.68
CA GLY A 34 -8.96 -8.77 -12.32
C GLY A 34 -9.28 -8.79 -10.81
N THR A 35 -8.29 -8.73 -9.92
CA THR A 35 -8.49 -8.74 -8.44
C THR A 35 -8.09 -7.43 -7.75
N GLY A 36 -7.56 -6.46 -8.50
CA GLY A 36 -7.27 -5.11 -8.01
C GLY A 36 -6.01 -5.03 -7.14
N TYR A 37 -6.07 -4.25 -6.06
CA TYR A 37 -4.93 -3.97 -5.15
C TYR A 37 -4.78 -4.99 -4.02
N SER A 38 -5.68 -5.97 -3.93
CA SER A 38 -5.77 -6.96 -2.85
C SER A 38 -4.46 -7.72 -2.63
N ASN A 39 -3.75 -8.04 -3.71
CA ASN A 39 -2.47 -8.75 -3.65
C ASN A 39 -1.33 -7.89 -3.08
N LEU A 40 -1.41 -6.57 -3.25
CA LEU A 40 -0.48 -5.62 -2.64
C LEU A 40 -0.79 -5.47 -1.15
N ILE A 41 -2.06 -5.38 -0.77
CA ILE A 41 -2.44 -5.30 0.64
C ILE A 41 -2.07 -6.58 1.39
N ALA A 42 -2.29 -7.76 0.81
CA ALA A 42 -1.85 -9.02 1.40
C ALA A 42 -0.33 -9.10 1.60
N HIS A 43 0.47 -8.41 0.77
CA HIS A 43 1.91 -8.28 1.01
C HIS A 43 2.21 -7.44 2.25
N LEU A 44 1.51 -6.31 2.42
CA LEU A 44 1.67 -5.47 3.60
C LEU A 44 1.28 -6.24 4.87
N ASP A 45 0.13 -6.92 4.85
CA ASP A 45 -0.36 -7.71 5.98
C ASP A 45 0.62 -8.82 6.39
N GLY A 46 1.20 -9.54 5.41
CA GLY A 46 2.11 -10.65 5.70
C GLY A 46 3.58 -10.28 5.93
N LYS A 47 4.05 -9.10 5.49
CA LYS A 47 5.48 -8.70 5.59
C LYS A 47 5.72 -7.43 6.41
N HIS A 48 4.69 -6.63 6.62
CA HIS A 48 4.77 -5.32 7.23
C HIS A 48 3.71 -5.20 8.32
N ALA A 49 3.96 -5.85 9.46
CA ALA A 49 3.11 -5.70 10.64
C ALA A 49 3.04 -4.22 11.04
N GLY A 50 1.83 -3.71 11.28
CA GLY A 50 1.60 -2.31 11.65
C GLY A 50 1.64 -1.31 10.49
N TYR A 51 1.54 -1.76 9.24
CA TYR A 51 1.39 -0.84 8.09
C TYR A 51 0.12 0.03 8.22
N ASP A 52 -0.94 -0.50 8.85
CA ASP A 52 -2.17 0.22 9.14
C ASP A 52 -1.93 1.39 10.10
N ALA A 53 -1.11 1.19 11.14
CA ALA A 53 -0.74 2.23 12.09
C ALA A 53 0.13 3.30 11.42
N GLN A 54 1.07 2.91 10.55
CA GLN A 54 1.87 3.87 9.76
C GLN A 54 1.00 4.70 8.83
N TYR A 55 0.04 4.08 8.14
CA TYR A 55 -0.90 4.80 7.29
C TYR A 55 -1.79 5.74 8.11
N THR A 56 -2.32 5.25 9.24
CA THR A 56 -3.17 6.05 10.13
C THR A 56 -2.40 7.22 10.73
N ALA A 57 -1.13 7.04 11.13
CA ALA A 57 -0.29 8.13 11.60
C ALA A 57 0.00 9.16 10.49
N ALA A 58 0.21 8.71 9.25
CA ALA A 58 0.44 9.59 8.12
C ALA A 58 -0.83 10.33 7.65
N GLN A 59 -2.01 9.74 7.82
CA GLN A 59 -3.29 10.40 7.55
C GLN A 59 -3.72 11.30 8.72
N GLY A 60 -3.50 10.85 9.95
CA GLY A 60 -3.87 11.53 11.19
C GLY A 60 -3.02 12.74 11.55
N GLY A 61 -1.97 13.01 10.77
CA GLY A 61 -1.32 14.32 10.73
C GLY A 61 -2.15 15.41 10.02
N ASN A 62 -3.32 15.08 9.47
CA ASN A 62 -4.27 16.02 8.87
C ASN A 62 -5.62 16.09 9.62
N ASP A 63 -5.68 15.63 10.87
CA ASP A 63 -6.78 15.94 11.78
C ASP A 63 -6.41 17.18 12.61
N ASN A 64 -6.30 18.33 11.94
CA ASN A 64 -6.48 19.62 12.60
C ASN A 64 -7.75 20.25 12.04
N GLU A 65 -8.86 20.03 12.75
CA GLU A 65 -9.84 21.06 13.16
C GLU A 65 -10.75 20.49 14.26
#